data_AF-A0A7W5B6V7-F1
#
_entry.id   AF-A0A7W5B6V7-F1
#
_cell.length_a   1.000
_cell.length_b   1.000
_cell.length_c   1.000
_cell.angle_alpha   90.00
_cell.angle_beta   90.00
_cell.angle_gamma   90.00
#
_symmetry.space_group_name_H-M   'P 1'
#
loop_
_entity.id
_entity.type
_entity.pdbx_description
1 polymer ?
#
loop_
_entity_poly.entity_id
_entity_poly.type
_entity_poly.pdbx_seq_one_letter_code
_entity_poly.pdbx_strand_id
1 'polypeptide(L)'
;MRQHRQRGRHGHEGGRGAPHSAAEIAALQAAARCGEPGKVMPQIDRNRCEGKDDCVRVCPYQVFEVRRMDAEDFSELSFKGKVKAVLHGRMTAYTPAADACRACGLCVTACPEDAIRLVKNPARQAQPAATE
;
A
#
# COMPACT_ATOMS: atom_id res chain seq x y z
N MET A 1 -8.92 -45.71 14.63
CA MET A 1 -7.60 -45.08 14.84
C MET A 1 -6.72 -45.31 13.60
N ARG A 2 -6.64 -44.34 12.68
CA ARG A 2 -5.62 -44.34 11.62
C ARG A 2 -5.07 -42.93 11.50
N GLN A 3 -3.84 -42.80 11.96
CA GLN A 3 -3.05 -41.58 11.89
C GLN A 3 -2.60 -41.38 10.45
N HIS A 4 -3.12 -40.37 9.76
CA HIS A 4 -2.48 -39.86 8.55
C HIS A 4 -1.68 -38.62 8.89
N ARG A 5 -0.41 -38.86 9.24
CA ARG A 5 0.66 -37.89 9.03
C ARG A 5 0.78 -37.66 7.53
N GLN A 6 0.56 -36.44 7.07
CA GLN A 6 1.12 -35.97 5.81
C GLN A 6 1.86 -34.67 6.05
N ARG A 7 3.18 -34.80 6.15
CA ARG A 7 4.13 -33.72 5.91
C ARG A 7 4.17 -33.50 4.40
N GLY A 8 3.82 -32.31 3.95
CA GLY A 8 4.12 -31.82 2.61
C GLY A 8 4.92 -30.52 2.73
N ARG A 9 6.24 -30.63 2.79
CA ARG A 9 7.16 -29.49 2.60
C ARG A 9 7.09 -29.10 1.12
N HIS A 10 6.75 -27.85 0.84
CA HIS A 10 7.25 -27.17 -0.36
C HIS A 10 7.93 -25.89 0.08
N GLY A 11 9.25 -25.93 0.06
CA GLY A 11 10.11 -24.77 0.24
C GLY A 11 10.00 -23.86 -0.98
N HIS A 12 9.90 -22.57 -0.70
CA HIS A 12 10.25 -21.51 -1.64
C HIS A 12 11.01 -20.45 -0.86
N GLU A 13 12.26 -20.76 -0.54
CA GLU A 13 13.23 -19.83 0.06
C GLU A 13 13.63 -18.80 -0.99
N GLY A 14 12.95 -17.66 -0.96
CA GLY A 14 13.33 -16.41 -1.58
C GLY A 14 12.76 -15.31 -0.70
N GLY A 15 13.62 -14.49 -0.12
CA GLY A 15 13.34 -13.54 0.97
C GLY A 15 12.12 -12.65 0.74
N ARG A 16 10.95 -13.15 1.13
CA ARG A 16 9.69 -12.42 1.25
C ARG A 16 9.43 -12.32 2.75
N GLY A 17 9.32 -11.10 3.28
CA GLY A 17 8.75 -10.91 4.61
C GLY A 17 7.46 -11.74 4.69
N ALA A 18 7.31 -12.53 5.75
CA ALA A 18 6.15 -13.39 5.89
C ALA A 18 4.88 -12.53 5.76
N PRO A 19 3.86 -12.97 4.99
CA PRO A 19 2.61 -12.23 4.94
C PRO A 19 2.05 -12.13 6.36
N HIS A 20 1.76 -10.92 6.82
CA HIS A 20 1.08 -10.71 8.10
C HIS A 20 -0.22 -11.51 8.09
N SER A 21 -0.44 -12.33 9.12
CA SER A 21 -1.72 -13.01 9.33
C SER A 21 -2.83 -11.98 9.54
N ALA A 22 -4.08 -12.38 9.30
CA ALA A 22 -5.24 -11.51 9.51
C ALA A 22 -5.31 -10.98 10.96
N ALA A 23 -4.93 -11.79 11.95
CA ALA A 23 -4.88 -11.38 13.35
C ALA A 23 -3.79 -10.32 13.61
N GLU A 24 -2.61 -10.44 13.00
CA GLU A 24 -1.54 -9.45 13.10
C GLU A 24 -1.95 -8.12 12.43
N ILE A 25 -2.59 -8.18 11.26
CA ILE A 25 -3.13 -7.00 10.58
C ILE A 25 -4.17 -6.30 11.48
N ALA A 26 -5.10 -7.04 12.05
CA ALA A 26 -6.12 -6.48 12.95
C ALA A 26 -5.50 -5.82 14.19
N ALA A 27 -4.47 -6.44 14.78
CA ALA A 27 -3.76 -5.87 15.92
C ALA A 27 -3.02 -4.57 15.56
N LEU A 28 -2.33 -4.53 14.42
CA LEU A 28 -1.68 -3.33 13.89
C LEU A 28 -2.68 -2.20 13.67
N GLN A 29 -3.84 -2.51 13.10
CA GLN A 29 -4.91 -1.55 12.83
C GLN A 29 -5.54 -1.02 14.12
N ALA A 30 -5.78 -1.87 15.11
CA ALA A 30 -6.33 -1.47 16.41
C ALA A 30 -5.37 -0.57 17.20
N ALA A 31 -4.06 -0.78 17.07
CA ALA A 31 -3.03 0.03 17.71
C ALA A 31 -2.71 1.35 16.97
N ALA A 32 -3.18 1.50 15.74
CA ALA A 32 -2.85 2.64 14.89
C ALA A 32 -3.36 3.96 15.47
N ARG A 33 -2.48 4.95 15.57
CA ARG A 33 -2.86 6.31 15.96
C ARG A 33 -3.28 7.07 14.71
N CYS A 34 -4.57 7.38 14.61
CA CYS A 34 -5.17 8.00 13.44
C CYS A 34 -5.58 9.45 13.76
N GLY A 35 -5.24 10.37 12.85
CA GLY A 35 -5.60 11.78 12.94
C GLY A 35 -6.88 12.13 12.18
N GLU A 36 -7.09 13.44 11.99
CA GLU A 36 -8.21 13.95 11.20
C GLU A 36 -8.06 13.52 9.72
N PRO A 37 -9.14 13.01 9.09
CA PRO A 37 -9.10 12.57 7.71
C PRO A 37 -8.76 13.70 6.74
N GLY A 38 -8.04 13.36 5.68
CA GLY A 38 -7.85 14.21 4.52
C GLY A 38 -6.88 15.38 4.71
N LYS A 39 -6.30 15.60 5.90
CA LYS A 39 -5.18 16.56 6.08
C LYS A 39 -3.89 16.10 5.41
N VAL A 40 -3.72 14.80 5.29
CA VAL A 40 -2.52 14.12 4.78
C VAL A 40 -2.98 13.07 3.78
N MET A 41 -2.22 12.87 2.71
CA MET A 41 -2.46 11.80 1.73
C MET A 41 -1.19 10.98 1.49
N PRO A 42 -1.31 9.71 1.07
CA PRO A 42 -0.16 8.96 0.59
C PRO A 42 0.25 9.44 -0.82
N GLN A 43 1.54 9.67 -1.01
CA GLN A 43 2.17 9.86 -2.31
C GLN A 43 2.92 8.57 -2.68
N ILE A 44 2.67 8.06 -3.88
CA ILE A 44 3.27 6.83 -4.41
C ILE A 44 4.37 7.18 -5.39
N ASP A 45 5.59 6.70 -5.14
CA ASP A 45 6.66 6.68 -6.13
C ASP A 45 6.46 5.47 -7.05
N ARG A 46 5.89 5.73 -8.24
CA ARG A 46 5.62 4.70 -9.25
C ARG A 46 6.88 4.11 -9.90
N ASN A 47 8.06 4.75 -9.75
CA ASN A 47 9.31 4.14 -10.19
C ASN A 47 9.78 3.03 -9.25
N ARG A 48 9.27 3.01 -8.00
CA ARG A 48 9.63 2.02 -6.97
C ARG A 48 8.54 0.99 -6.73
N CYS A 49 7.28 1.39 -6.78
CA CYS A 49 6.13 0.53 -6.47
C CYS A 49 6.06 -0.71 -7.38
N GLU A 50 5.89 -1.89 -6.77
CA GLU A 50 5.74 -3.17 -7.48
C GLU A 50 4.31 -3.74 -7.44
N GLY A 51 3.35 -3.02 -6.85
CA GLY A 51 1.97 -3.50 -6.75
C GLY A 51 1.77 -4.73 -5.84
N LYS A 52 2.57 -4.85 -4.76
CA LYS A 52 2.52 -5.96 -3.79
C LYS A 52 1.36 -5.94 -2.79
N ASP A 53 0.40 -5.02 -2.94
CA ASP A 53 -0.83 -4.88 -2.14
C ASP A 53 -0.74 -4.74 -0.61
N ASP A 54 0.45 -4.74 0.00
CA ASP A 54 0.62 -4.56 1.45
C ASP A 54 -0.12 -3.32 1.97
N CYS A 55 -0.07 -2.21 1.24
CA CYS A 55 -0.78 -0.97 1.58
C CYS A 55 -2.31 -1.14 1.62
N VAL A 56 -2.89 -1.97 0.76
CA VAL A 56 -4.33 -2.28 0.75
C VAL A 56 -4.68 -3.07 1.99
N ARG A 57 -3.88 -4.09 2.32
CA ARG A 57 -4.13 -4.97 3.46
C ARG A 57 -4.04 -4.26 4.80
N VAL A 58 -3.04 -3.39 4.99
CA VAL A 58 -2.82 -2.74 6.29
C VAL A 58 -3.64 -1.49 6.48
N CYS A 59 -4.15 -0.85 5.42
CA CYS A 59 -4.89 0.41 5.54
C CYS A 59 -6.31 0.18 6.11
N PRO A 60 -6.62 0.66 7.33
CA PRO A 60 -7.94 0.47 7.94
C PRO A 60 -9.02 1.37 7.32
N TYR A 61 -8.65 2.26 6.39
CA TYR A 61 -9.55 3.25 5.77
C TYR A 61 -9.70 3.05 4.27
N GLN A 62 -9.22 1.92 3.73
CA GLN A 62 -9.40 1.54 2.32
C GLN A 62 -8.98 2.66 1.33
N VAL A 63 -7.92 3.38 1.67
CA VAL A 63 -7.39 4.51 0.86
C VAL A 63 -6.84 4.03 -0.48
N PHE A 64 -6.29 2.81 -0.49
CA PHE A 64 -5.51 2.29 -1.60
C PHE A 64 -6.30 1.34 -2.49
N GLU A 65 -5.99 1.39 -3.77
CA GLU A 65 -6.34 0.39 -4.76
C GLU A 65 -5.06 -0.03 -5.49
N VAL A 66 -4.81 -1.32 -5.65
CA VAL A 66 -3.72 -1.81 -6.52
C VAL A 66 -4.33 -2.36 -7.79
N ARG A 67 -3.98 -1.75 -8.92
CA ARG A 67 -4.47 -2.11 -10.25
C ARG A 67 -3.35 -1.99 -11.28
N ARG A 68 -3.66 -2.37 -12.51
CA ARG A 68 -2.75 -2.13 -13.64
C ARG A 68 -2.56 -0.63 -13.83
N MET A 69 -1.32 -0.23 -14.04
CA MET A 69 -0.92 1.15 -14.27
C MET A 69 -1.48 1.67 -15.59
N ASP A 70 -1.97 2.91 -15.58
CA ASP A 70 -2.43 3.62 -16.77
C ASP A 70 -1.28 3.91 -17.73
N ALA A 71 -1.61 4.06 -19.01
CA ALA A 71 -0.60 4.32 -20.04
C ALA A 71 0.14 5.65 -19.80
N GLU A 72 -0.58 6.66 -19.32
CA GLU A 72 -0.05 7.99 -18.99
C GLU A 72 0.97 7.89 -17.85
N ASP A 73 0.59 7.32 -16.70
CA ASP A 73 1.50 7.08 -15.57
C ASP A 73 2.72 6.24 -15.99
N PHE A 74 2.51 5.21 -16.83
CA PHE A 74 3.61 4.37 -17.33
C PHE A 74 4.59 5.17 -18.20
N SER A 75 4.10 6.14 -18.97
CA SER A 75 4.92 6.97 -19.84
C SER A 75 5.85 7.90 -19.06
N GLU A 76 5.43 8.35 -17.87
CA GLU A 76 6.18 9.23 -16.95
C GLU A 76 7.30 8.51 -16.19
N LEU A 77 7.30 7.17 -16.18
CA LEU A 77 8.37 6.40 -15.53
C LEU A 77 9.72 6.62 -16.20
N SER A 78 10.77 6.62 -15.38
CA SER A 78 12.15 6.52 -15.85
C SER A 78 12.37 5.21 -16.63
N PHE A 79 13.44 5.13 -17.43
CA PHE A 79 13.77 3.89 -18.16
C PHE A 79 13.86 2.67 -17.22
N LYS A 80 14.55 2.81 -16.09
CA LYS A 80 14.65 1.75 -15.06
C LYS A 80 13.28 1.42 -14.46
N GLY A 81 12.47 2.45 -14.18
CA GLY A 81 11.10 2.29 -13.70
C GLY A 81 10.22 1.51 -14.68
N LYS A 82 10.30 1.78 -15.98
CA LYS A 82 9.57 1.05 -17.04
C LYS A 82 9.95 -0.42 -17.08
N VAL A 83 11.24 -0.72 -17.02
CA VAL A 83 11.75 -2.11 -16.98
C VAL A 83 11.23 -2.83 -15.75
N LYS A 84 11.38 -2.22 -14.56
CA LYS A 84 10.87 -2.77 -13.29
C LYS A 84 9.36 -3.02 -13.36
N ALA A 85 8.59 -2.01 -13.76
CA ALA A 85 7.14 -2.13 -13.89
C ALA A 85 6.74 -3.29 -14.81
N VAL A 86 7.39 -3.47 -15.96
CA VAL A 86 7.11 -4.60 -16.86
C VAL A 86 7.41 -5.95 -16.21
N LEU A 87 8.55 -6.07 -15.51
CA LEU A 87 8.92 -7.31 -14.80
C LEU A 87 7.93 -7.67 -13.67
N HIS A 88 7.29 -6.69 -13.07
CA HIS A 88 6.30 -6.85 -12.00
C HIS A 88 4.85 -6.66 -12.47
N GLY A 89 4.56 -6.98 -13.74
CA GLY A 89 3.18 -7.06 -14.26
C GLY A 89 2.47 -5.71 -14.47
N ARG A 90 3.22 -4.60 -14.40
CA ARG A 90 2.73 -3.22 -14.47
C ARG A 90 1.63 -2.92 -13.47
N MET A 91 1.72 -3.50 -12.28
CA MET A 91 0.80 -3.20 -11.18
C MET A 91 1.34 -2.03 -10.36
N THR A 92 0.46 -1.16 -9.88
CA THR A 92 0.83 -0.06 -9.00
C THR A 92 -0.29 0.33 -8.06
N ALA A 93 0.04 1.01 -6.97
CA ALA A 93 -0.93 1.53 -6.02
C ALA A 93 -1.44 2.91 -6.48
N TYR A 94 -2.74 3.09 -6.39
CA TYR A 94 -3.47 4.35 -6.51
C TYR A 94 -4.16 4.67 -5.18
N THR A 95 -4.54 5.93 -5.00
CA THR A 95 -5.18 6.44 -3.77
C THR A 95 -6.53 7.11 -4.06
N PRO A 96 -7.52 6.38 -4.63
CA PRO A 96 -8.81 6.97 -5.00
C PRO A 96 -9.56 7.58 -3.80
N ALA A 97 -9.31 7.09 -2.59
CA ALA A 97 -9.86 7.63 -1.35
C ALA A 97 -8.80 8.37 -0.51
N ALA A 98 -7.92 9.13 -1.15
CA ALA A 98 -6.88 9.92 -0.46
C ALA A 98 -7.42 10.80 0.67
N ASP A 99 -8.63 11.35 0.53
CA ASP A 99 -9.28 12.18 1.54
C ASP A 99 -9.72 11.42 2.80
N ALA A 100 -9.81 10.08 2.74
CA ALA A 100 -10.08 9.25 3.92
C ALA A 100 -8.81 8.98 4.75
N CYS A 101 -7.62 9.34 4.25
CA CYS A 101 -6.37 9.05 4.93
C CYS A 101 -6.29 9.80 6.27
N ARG A 102 -5.99 9.05 7.33
CA ARG A 102 -5.83 9.55 8.71
C ARG A 102 -4.39 9.54 9.21
N ALA A 103 -3.42 9.56 8.29
CA ALA A 103 -1.99 9.67 8.61
C ALA A 103 -1.41 8.61 9.59
N CYS A 104 -1.98 7.40 9.64
CA CYS A 104 -1.56 6.36 10.59
C CYS A 104 -0.16 5.76 10.31
N GLY A 105 0.37 5.92 9.10
CA GLY A 105 1.71 5.45 8.73
C GLY A 105 1.85 3.96 8.43
N LEU A 106 0.84 3.12 8.68
CA LEU A 106 0.93 1.66 8.47
C LEU A 106 1.37 1.28 7.05
N CYS A 107 0.83 1.95 6.03
CA CYS A 107 1.19 1.70 4.63
C CYS A 107 2.66 2.04 4.31
N VAL A 108 3.25 3.01 5.01
CA VAL A 108 4.66 3.38 4.83
C VAL A 108 5.55 2.26 5.39
N THR A 109 5.25 1.80 6.60
CA THR A 109 5.99 0.70 7.25
C THR A 109 5.83 -0.63 6.51
N ALA A 110 4.64 -0.91 5.96
CA ALA A 110 4.35 -2.17 5.29
C ALA A 110 4.88 -2.24 3.85
N CYS A 111 5.29 -1.13 3.24
CA CYS A 111 5.71 -1.13 1.84
C CYS A 111 7.14 -1.71 1.71
N PRO A 112 7.32 -2.90 1.10
CA PRO A 112 8.65 -3.51 0.98
C PRO A 112 9.60 -2.76 0.03
N GLU A 113 9.06 -1.83 -0.76
CA GLU A 113 9.80 -1.06 -1.76
C GLU A 113 10.10 0.38 -1.31
N ASP A 114 9.74 0.76 -0.08
CA ASP A 114 9.64 2.14 0.42
C ASP A 114 9.08 3.15 -0.60
N ALA A 115 8.06 2.71 -1.35
CA ALA A 115 7.46 3.50 -2.42
C ALA A 115 6.42 4.51 -1.93
N ILE A 116 6.12 4.55 -0.63
CA ILE A 116 5.01 5.34 -0.06
C ILE A 116 5.55 6.37 0.92
N ARG A 117 5.11 7.62 0.76
CA ARG A 117 5.33 8.70 1.73
C ARG A 117 4.01 9.37 2.08
N LEU A 118 3.92 9.94 3.27
CA LEU A 118 2.78 10.77 3.68
C LEU A 118 3.11 12.24 3.45
N VAL A 119 2.26 12.93 2.70
CA VAL A 119 2.40 14.36 2.37
C VAL A 119 1.15 15.11 2.76
N LYS A 120 1.25 16.43 2.97
CA LYS A 120 0.04 17.27 3.18
C LYS A 120 -0.86 17.15 1.97
N ASN A 121 -2.16 16.97 2.18
CA ASN A 121 -3.13 16.91 1.09
C ASN A 121 -3.33 18.33 0.52
N PRO A 122 -2.98 18.61 -0.75
CA PRO A 122 -3.20 19.92 -1.34
C PRO A 122 -4.69 20.21 -1.56
N ALA A 123 -5.52 19.18 -1.81
CA ALA A 123 -6.96 19.36 -2.06
C ALA A 123 -7.67 19.97 -0.85
N ARG A 124 -7.26 19.61 0.37
CA ARG A 124 -7.82 20.14 1.62
C ARG A 124 -7.25 21.51 2.03
N GLN A 125 -6.08 21.89 1.53
CA GLN A 125 -5.52 23.23 1.78
C GLN A 125 -6.22 24.30 0.95
N ALA A 126 -6.81 23.91 -0.19
CA ALA A 126 -7.59 24.80 -1.04
C ALA A 126 -9.04 25.04 -0.54
N GLN A 127 -9.49 24.29 0.47
CA GLN A 127 -10.84 24.38 1.03
C GLN A 127 -10.76 24.89 2.48
N PRO A 128 -11.03 26.18 2.77
CA PRO A 128 -11.16 26.63 4.14
C PRO A 128 -12.36 25.93 4.81
N ALA A 129 -12.22 25.68 6.12
CA ALA A 129 -13.18 24.95 6.94
C ALA A 129 -14.60 25.50 6.78
N ALA A 130 -15.52 24.65 6.31
CA ALA A 130 -16.94 24.88 6.47
C ALA A 130 -17.20 25.07 7.97
N THR A 131 -17.65 26.26 8.33
CA THR A 131 -18.06 26.62 9.69
C THR A 131 -19.54 26.27 9.76
N GLU A 132 -19.89 25.34 10.65
CA GLU A 132 -21.26 25.13 11.14
C GLU A 132 -21.33 25.59 12.60
#